data_AF-A0A5E4D0G3-F1
#
_entry.id   AF-A0A5E4D0G3-F1
#
_cell.length_a   1.000
_cell.length_b   1.000
_cell.length_c   1.000
_cell.angle_alpha   90.00
_cell.angle_beta   90.00
_cell.angle_gamma   90.00
#
_symmetry.space_group_name_H-M   'P 1'
#
loop_
_entity.id
_entity.type
_entity.pdbx_description
1 polymer ?
#
loop_
_entity_poly.entity_id
_entity_poly.type
_entity_poly.pdbx_seq_one_letter_code
_entity_poly.pdbx_strand_id
1 'polypeptide(L)' 'MASESLMKISICLVENWNEQLTVNSEALRILENICQPVVVVAIVGTYRTGKSCLMNHLAGQNHGECGTGARTVAWNHK' A
#
# COMPACT_ATOMS: atom_id res chain seq x y z
N MET A 1 18.73 8.23 -13.41
CA MET A 1 17.32 8.06 -13.84
C MET A 1 16.72 6.96 -12.99
N ALA A 2 16.17 7.32 -11.82
CA ALA A 2 15.48 6.38 -10.95
C ALA A 2 13.98 6.57 -11.15
N SER A 3 13.26 5.46 -11.22
CA SER A 3 11.83 5.36 -11.54
C SER A 3 10.95 6.23 -10.62
N GLU A 4 10.62 7.44 -11.07
CA GLU A 4 9.62 8.33 -10.42
C GLU A 4 8.17 7.83 -10.57
N SER A 5 7.95 6.80 -11.38
CA SER A 5 6.61 6.32 -11.76
C SER A 5 6.12 5.12 -10.92
N LEU A 6 7.02 4.24 -10.47
CA LEU A 6 6.63 3.03 -9.72
C LEU A 6 6.12 3.34 -8.30
N MET A 7 6.64 4.37 -7.64
CA MET A 7 6.25 4.70 -6.24
C MET A 7 4.88 5.40 -6.11
N LYS A 8 4.25 5.80 -7.22
CA LYS A 8 2.92 6.45 -7.17
C LYS A 8 1.77 5.46 -7.06
N ILE A 9 1.98 4.18 -7.40
CA ILE A 9 0.93 3.15 -7.39
C ILE A 9 1.20 2.19 -6.22
N SER A 10 0.22 2.08 -5.31
CA SER A 10 0.27 1.11 -4.22
C SER A 10 0.11 -0.31 -4.77
N ILE A 11 1.06 -1.20 -4.47
CA ILE A 11 0.95 -2.64 -4.76
C ILE A 11 0.54 -3.40 -3.50
N CYS A 12 -0.33 -4.39 -3.64
CA CYS A 12 -0.68 -5.29 -2.53
C CYS A 12 0.45 -6.31 -2.32
N LEU A 13 1.01 -6.40 -1.11
CA LEU A 13 2.03 -7.41 -0.80
C LEU A 13 1.41 -8.72 -0.34
N VAL A 14 0.40 -8.64 0.53
CA VAL A 14 -0.32 -9.80 1.08
C VAL A 14 -1.81 -9.56 0.86
N GLU A 15 -2.42 -10.47 0.12
CA GLU A 15 -3.85 -10.51 -0.10
C GLU A 15 -4.48 -11.46 0.92
N ASN A 16 -5.67 -11.10 1.40
CA ASN A 16 -6.52 -12.02 2.14
C ASN A 16 -7.73 -12.32 1.24
N TRP A 17 -7.78 -13.53 0.71
CA TRP A 17 -8.90 -14.00 -0.09
C TRP A 17 -9.49 -15.25 0.54
N ASN A 18 -10.78 -15.21 0.91
CA ASN A 18 -11.46 -16.32 1.58
C ASN A 18 -10.69 -16.85 2.80
N GLU A 19 -10.20 -15.95 3.66
CA GLU A 19 -9.40 -16.27 4.86
C GLU A 19 -8.02 -16.89 4.57
N GLN A 20 -7.65 -17.04 3.30
CA GLN A 20 -6.34 -17.49 2.89
C GLN A 20 -5.44 -16.29 2.60
N LEU A 21 -4.31 -16.25 3.28
CA LEU A 21 -3.26 -15.26 3.04
C LEU A 21 -2.38 -15.71 1.88
N THR A 22 -2.34 -14.92 0.81
CA THR A 22 -1.50 -15.15 -0.36
C THR A 22 -0.55 -13.98 -0.54
N VAL A 23 0.70 -14.28 -0.90
CA VAL A 23 1.71 -13.24 -1.16
C VAL A 23 1.71 -12.92 -2.66
N ASN A 24 1.70 -11.64 -3.00
CA ASN A 24 1.78 -11.20 -4.37
C ASN A 24 3.23 -11.29 -4.87
N SER A 25 3.45 -12.12 -5.89
CA SER A 25 4.77 -12.37 -6.47
C SER A 25 5.35 -11.14 -7.19
N GLU A 26 4.52 -10.24 -7.73
CA GLU A 26 4.97 -8.99 -8.34
C GLU A 26 5.54 -8.04 -7.27
N ALA A 27 4.89 -7.94 -6.12
CA ALA A 27 5.37 -7.13 -5.00
C ALA A 27 6.72 -7.65 -4.46
N LEU A 28 6.89 -8.97 -4.36
CA LEU A 28 8.16 -9.58 -3.97
C LEU A 28 9.28 -9.23 -4.94
N ARG A 29 9.03 -9.33 -6.26
CA ARG A 29 10.04 -8.99 -7.28
C ARG A 29 10.47 -7.52 -7.17
N ILE A 30 9.56 -6.61 -6.84
CA ILE A 30 9.92 -5.20 -6.62
C ILE A 30 10.83 -5.08 -5.40
N LEU A 31 10.47 -5.73 -4.28
CA LEU A 31 11.28 -5.70 -3.05
C LEU A 31 12.68 -6.30 -3.25
N GLU A 32 12.80 -7.40 -4.00
CA GLU A 32 14.07 -8.05 -4.33
C GLU A 32 14.99 -7.14 -5.16
N ASN A 33 14.43 -6.25 -6.00
CA ASN A 33 15.20 -5.31 -6.80
C ASN A 33 15.68 -4.07 -6.01
N ILE A 34 15.28 -3.90 -4.76
CA ILE A 34 15.73 -2.77 -3.93
C ILE A 34 17.00 -3.15 -3.16
N CYS A 35 18.15 -2.71 -3.68
CA CYS A 35 19.45 -2.97 -3.03
C CYS A 35 19.86 -1.92 -1.98
N GLN A 36 19.06 -0.87 -1.81
CA GLN A 36 19.34 0.23 -0.88
C GLN A 36 18.74 -0.07 0.50
N PRO A 37 19.32 0.43 1.60
CA PRO A 37 18.71 0.30 2.92
C PRO A 37 17.34 0.97 2.94
N VAL A 38 16.32 0.22 3.37
CA VAL A 38 14.92 0.67 3.42
C VAL A 38 14.46 0.87 4.85
N VAL A 39 13.59 1.86 5.05
CA VAL A 39 12.83 2.05 6.30
C VAL A 39 11.41 1.57 6.06
N VAL A 40 10.94 0.62 6.87
CA VAL A 40 9.60 0.05 6.75
C VAL A 40 8.68 0.67 7.80
N VAL A 41 7.56 1.24 7.35
CA VAL A 41 6.51 1.79 8.22
C VAL A 41 5.22 1.01 7.98
N ALA A 42 4.65 0.43 9.05
CA ALA A 42 3.38 -0.28 9.01
C ALA A 42 2.34 0.42 9.88
N ILE A 43 1.12 0.61 9.35
CA ILE A 43 -0.02 1.20 10.07
C ILE A 43 -1.11 0.14 10.21
N VAL A 44 -1.45 -0.22 11.44
CA VAL A 44 -2.48 -1.22 11.77
C VAL A 44 -3.61 -0.58 12.56
N GLY A 45 -4.82 -1.15 12.45
CA GLY A 45 -5.99 -0.68 13.20
C GLY A 45 -7.32 -1.05 12.54
N THR A 46 -8.42 -0.82 13.26
CA THR A 46 -9.78 -1.24 12.86
C THR A 46 -10.23 -0.61 11.54
N TYR A 47 -11.19 -1.23 10.87
CA TYR A 47 -11.69 -0.75 9.58
C TYR A 47 -12.23 0.69 9.67
N ARG A 48 -11.97 1.52 8.64
CA ARG A 48 -12.39 2.94 8.51
C ARG A 48 -11.80 3.97 9.50
N THR A 49 -10.70 3.67 10.18
CA THR A 49 -9.98 4.66 11.01
C THR A 49 -9.04 5.60 10.25
N GLY A 50 -9.22 5.77 8.93
CA GLY A 50 -8.40 6.70 8.14
C GLY A 50 -6.93 6.29 7.94
N LYS A 51 -6.55 5.03 8.21
CA LYS A 51 -5.17 4.53 8.06
C LYS A 51 -4.55 4.81 6.68
N SER A 52 -5.31 4.62 5.61
CA SER A 52 -4.88 4.90 4.24
C SER A 52 -4.62 6.39 4.00
N CYS A 53 -5.37 7.27 4.67
CA CYS A 53 -5.14 8.72 4.62
C CYS A 53 -3.81 9.09 5.28
N LEU A 54 -3.48 8.50 6.43
CA LEU A 54 -2.18 8.70 7.07
C LEU A 54 -1.03 8.21 6.18
N MET A 55 -1.20 7.07 5.51
CA MET A 55 -0.19 6.55 4.58
C MET A 55 0.02 7.48 3.39
N ASN A 56 -1.04 8.05 2.83
CA ASN A 56 -0.94 9.03 1.73
C ASN A 56 -0.19 10.30 2.16
N HIS A 57 -0.40 10.75 3.39
CA HIS A 57 0.34 11.90 3.95
C HIS A 57 1.84 11.58 4.11
N LEU A 58 2.18 10.39 4.62
CA LEU A 58 3.58 9.93 4.70
C LEU A 58 4.24 9.78 3.33
N ALA A 59 3.47 9.39 2.31
CA ALA A 59 3.94 9.30 0.93
C ALA A 59 4.06 10.67 0.24
N GLY A 60 3.75 11.78 0.93
CA GLY A 60 3.74 13.13 0.35
C GLY A 60 2.63 13.34 -0.70
N GLN A 61 1.65 12.44 -0.77
CA GLN A 61 0.54 12.50 -1.71
C GLN A 61 -0.61 13.32 -1.11
N ASN A 62 -0.57 14.65 -1.32
CA ASN A 62 -1.58 15.59 -0.81
C ASN A 62 -2.95 15.54 -1.52
N HIS A 63 -3.11 14.69 -2.54
CA HIS A 63 -4.31 14.61 -3.39
C HIS A 63 -5.03 13.23 -3.34
N GLY A 64 -4.77 12.41 -2.32
CA GLY A 64 -5.56 11.18 -2.11
C GLY A 64 -6.91 11.52 -1.49
N GLU A 65 -8.01 11.26 -2.19
CA GLU A 65 -9.38 11.57 -1.76
C GLU A 65 -9.66 11.04 -0.35
N CYS A 66 -9.80 11.97 0.60
CA CYS A 66 -10.24 11.70 1.95
C CYS A 66 -11.76 11.53 1.92
N GLY A 67 -12.22 10.28 1.81
CA GLY A 67 -13.59 9.90 2.13
C GLY A 67 -14.64 10.26 1.08
N THR A 68 -14.75 9.44 0.03
CA THR A 68 -16.02 8.88 -0.48
C THR A 68 -15.67 7.92 -1.61
N GLY A 69 -15.74 6.61 -1.36
CA GLY A 69 -15.87 5.61 -2.43
C GLY A 69 -14.73 5.48 -3.46
N ALA A 70 -13.53 6.01 -3.23
CA ALA A 70 -12.39 5.75 -4.10
C ALA A 70 -11.85 4.33 -3.87
N ARG A 71 -11.80 3.53 -4.93
CA ARG A 71 -11.29 2.15 -4.99
C ARG A 71 -9.76 2.03 -4.80
N THR A 72 -9.14 2.96 -4.08
CA THR A 72 -7.70 2.96 -3.86
C THR A 72 -7.44 2.72 -2.38
N VAL A 73 -6.79 1.59 -2.10
CA VAL A 73 -6.38 1.07 -0.79
C VAL A 73 -7.49 0.88 0.26
N ALA A 74 -8.61 0.30 -0.17
CA ALA A 74 -9.35 -0.54 0.77
C ALA A 74 -8.56 -1.84 0.96
N TRP A 75 -7.95 -2.03 2.13
CA TRP A 75 -7.78 -3.37 2.68
C TRP A 75 -9.18 -3.99 2.72
N ASN A 76 -9.54 -4.70 1.65
CA ASN A 76 -10.82 -5.37 1.55
C ASN A 76 -10.77 -6.55 2.52
N HIS A 77 -11.38 -6.36 3.69
CA HIS A 77 -12.07 -7.46 4.32
C HIS A 77 -13.45 -7.51 3.66
N LYS A 78 -13.61 -8.44 2.74
CA LYS A 78 -14.91 -9.08 2.54
C LYS A 78 -14.72 -10.56 2.77
#